data_AF-A0A968FM29-F1
#
_entry.id   AF-A0A968FM29-F1
#
_cell.length_a   1.000
_cell.length_b   1.000
_cell.length_c   1.000
_cell.angle_alpha   90.00
_cell.angle_beta   90.00
_cell.angle_gamma   90.00
#
_symmetry.space_group_name_H-M   'P 1'
#
loop_
_entity.id
_entity.type
_entity.pdbx_description
1 polymer ?
#
loop_
_entity_poly.entity_id
_entity_poly.type
_entity_poly.pdbx_seq_one_letter_code
_entity_poly.pdbx_strand_id
1 'polypeptide(L)'
;MAMTLALAACAARPPAGEAVFDAVNARVEACRDLYRSVDARTEAAGVADGQSARIDGFPYLRIERFFAADAVKPAADGDDFEAWVRHLQALDRRARHFELQNLPADLRSELGADVAGRLSACADVLIDAVLDSPDDRKVLLENARVLDDYSIAKRVFGLYPFTSVPFISGVEAYQKSTREEFDRSLDALAVAGRLVRYVPPPAPAPAPIAAPALEAKLRGAQREPLGMPSLSALERERLLETFAPVYEIDVVDDNDRIGAPFWADDGNPSVDVRRPVVFGRVAHTRFEGRTLVQLVYSAWFPSRPAEGDFDMLSGRLDGITLRITLAADGRPLMYDSMHNCGCYHMFVPTTRLRERPPSGRYEEPPLVPQRVSPGPGRVVLRLAHRTHYLQRLYFDDQVSAGQAYSIADDDSLRSLPKAHGQRRSLFEPDGLVRGTERGERWFFWPMGIAEPGAMRQWGRHATLFVGLRHFDDADLIERYFVSTGND
;
A
#
# COMPACT_ATOMS: atom_id res chain seq x y z
N MET A 1 -49.01 40.72 -59.74
CA MET A 1 -47.62 40.36 -60.09
C MET A 1 -46.85 40.24 -58.78
N ALA A 2 -46.82 39.05 -58.19
CA ALA A 2 -46.18 38.78 -56.90
C ALA A 2 -44.91 37.97 -57.17
N MET A 3 -43.76 38.51 -56.76
CA MET A 3 -42.45 37.92 -56.98
C MET A 3 -41.94 37.39 -55.64
N THR A 4 -41.98 36.08 -55.49
CA THR A 4 -41.51 35.35 -54.30
C THR A 4 -40.01 35.15 -54.43
N LEU A 5 -39.21 35.84 -53.60
CA LEU A 5 -37.78 35.57 -53.48
C LEU A 5 -37.57 34.34 -52.58
N ALA A 6 -37.10 33.23 -53.17
CA ALA A 6 -36.59 32.09 -52.43
C ALA A 6 -35.13 32.35 -52.04
N LEU A 7 -34.88 32.57 -50.75
CA LEU A 7 -33.53 32.56 -50.17
C LEU A 7 -33.09 31.11 -50.00
N ALA A 8 -32.27 30.60 -50.91
CA ALA A 8 -31.54 29.36 -50.72
C ALA A 8 -30.37 29.61 -49.76
N ALA A 9 -30.49 29.14 -48.52
CA ALA A 9 -29.37 29.09 -47.58
C ALA A 9 -28.44 27.94 -48.00
N CYS A 10 -27.25 28.29 -48.51
CA CYS A 10 -26.16 27.33 -48.68
C CYS A 10 -25.65 26.93 -47.30
N ALA A 11 -25.98 25.72 -46.84
CA ALA A 11 -25.29 25.09 -45.73
C ALA A 11 -23.85 24.78 -46.16
N ALA A 12 -22.91 25.65 -45.81
CA ALA A 12 -21.49 25.39 -46.00
C ALA A 12 -21.10 24.18 -45.14
N ARG A 13 -20.64 23.10 -45.76
CA ARG A 13 -19.99 21.99 -45.05
C ARG A 13 -18.72 22.55 -44.38
N PRO A 14 -18.51 22.32 -43.08
CA PRO A 14 -17.25 22.71 -42.45
C PRO A 14 -16.07 22.04 -43.18
N PRO A 15 -14.93 22.72 -43.31
CA PRO A 15 -13.72 22.13 -43.87
C PRO A 15 -13.40 20.82 -43.15
N ALA A 16 -12.93 19.81 -43.89
CA ALA A 16 -12.75 18.45 -43.38
C ALA A 16 -11.90 18.38 -42.08
N GLY A 17 -10.99 19.33 -41.85
CA GLY A 17 -10.20 19.43 -40.62
C GLY A 17 -11.00 19.85 -39.38
N GLU A 18 -12.00 20.75 -39.54
CA GLU A 18 -12.86 21.20 -38.44
C GLU A 18 -13.83 20.10 -38.02
N ALA A 19 -14.42 19.38 -38.99
CA ALA A 19 -15.26 18.22 -38.71
C ALA A 19 -14.51 17.05 -38.01
N VAL A 20 -13.23 16.85 -38.33
CA VAL A 20 -12.37 15.85 -37.67
C VAL A 20 -12.01 16.30 -36.25
N PHE A 21 -11.65 17.56 -36.06
CA PHE A 21 -11.36 18.14 -34.75
C PHE A 21 -12.56 18.05 -33.80
N ASP A 22 -13.75 18.42 -34.28
CA ASP A 22 -15.00 18.33 -33.51
C ASP A 22 -15.33 16.88 -33.12
N ALA A 23 -15.10 15.92 -34.02
CA ALA A 23 -15.33 14.50 -33.74
C ALA A 23 -14.37 13.94 -32.68
N VAL A 24 -13.09 14.34 -32.70
CA VAL A 24 -12.10 13.95 -31.68
C VAL A 24 -12.49 14.54 -30.32
N ASN A 25 -12.83 15.82 -30.25
CA ASN A 25 -13.25 16.47 -29.02
C ASN A 25 -14.55 15.86 -28.46
N ALA A 26 -15.52 15.56 -29.31
CA ALA A 26 -16.74 14.86 -28.90
C ALA A 26 -16.45 13.48 -28.31
N ARG A 27 -15.48 12.74 -28.87
CA ARG A 27 -15.04 11.45 -28.34
C ARG A 27 -14.34 11.59 -26.99
N VAL A 28 -13.47 12.58 -26.83
CA VAL A 28 -12.81 12.90 -25.55
C VAL A 28 -13.86 13.21 -24.46
N GLU A 29 -14.83 14.07 -24.76
CA GLU A 29 -15.87 14.42 -23.79
C GLU A 29 -16.78 13.22 -23.44
N ALA A 30 -17.19 12.43 -24.43
CA ALA A 30 -17.95 11.20 -24.18
C ALA A 30 -17.18 10.20 -23.29
N CYS A 31 -15.86 10.13 -23.43
CA CYS A 31 -15.03 9.32 -22.56
C CYS A 31 -14.96 9.88 -21.13
N ARG A 32 -14.82 11.21 -20.97
CA ARG A 32 -14.89 11.87 -19.64
C ARG A 32 -16.25 11.61 -18.97
N ASP A 33 -17.34 11.67 -19.73
CA ASP A 33 -18.69 11.35 -19.25
C ASP A 33 -18.83 9.91 -18.76
N LEU A 34 -18.24 8.94 -19.46
CA LEU A 34 -18.24 7.56 -19.00
C LEU A 34 -17.53 7.41 -17.65
N TYR A 35 -16.36 8.05 -17.48
CA TYR A 35 -15.65 8.04 -16.21
C TYR A 35 -16.45 8.70 -15.09
N ARG A 36 -17.00 9.90 -15.31
CA ARG A 36 -17.89 10.59 -14.36
C ARG A 36 -19.09 9.73 -13.97
N SER A 37 -19.68 9.05 -14.95
CA SER A 37 -20.81 8.15 -14.74
C SER A 37 -20.45 7.01 -13.80
N VAL A 38 -19.32 6.34 -14.04
CA VAL A 38 -18.83 5.24 -13.18
C VAL A 38 -18.46 5.73 -11.79
N ASP A 39 -17.74 6.85 -11.69
CA ASP A 39 -17.36 7.48 -10.40
C ASP A 39 -18.57 7.77 -9.52
N ALA A 40 -19.64 8.33 -10.10
CA ALA A 40 -20.86 8.62 -9.37
C ALA A 40 -21.52 7.35 -8.79
N ARG A 41 -21.50 6.22 -9.53
CA ARG A 41 -22.08 4.95 -9.03
C ARG A 41 -21.20 4.33 -7.94
N THR A 42 -19.87 4.38 -8.09
CA THR A 42 -18.96 3.80 -7.11
C THR A 42 -18.98 4.58 -5.80
N GLU A 43 -19.07 5.91 -5.87
CA GLU A 43 -19.25 6.80 -4.71
C GLU A 43 -20.61 6.59 -4.04
N ALA A 44 -21.71 6.58 -4.82
CA ALA A 44 -23.04 6.37 -4.27
C ALA A 44 -23.19 5.01 -3.55
N ALA A 45 -22.48 3.98 -4.03
CA ALA A 45 -22.44 2.67 -3.39
C ALA A 45 -21.41 2.57 -2.25
N GLY A 46 -20.54 3.56 -2.05
CA GLY A 46 -19.46 3.52 -1.06
C GLY A 46 -18.41 2.44 -1.35
N VAL A 47 -18.21 2.07 -2.62
CA VAL A 47 -17.29 1.00 -3.05
C VAL A 47 -16.04 1.51 -3.75
N ALA A 48 -15.80 2.82 -3.70
CA ALA A 48 -14.58 3.43 -4.22
C ALA A 48 -13.34 2.83 -3.53
N ASP A 49 -12.31 2.55 -4.31
CA ASP A 49 -11.07 1.99 -3.79
C ASP A 49 -10.18 3.07 -3.16
N GLY A 50 -9.72 2.83 -1.94
CA GLY A 50 -8.93 3.78 -1.14
C GLY A 50 -7.40 3.66 -1.26
N GLN A 51 -6.86 2.72 -2.04
CA GLN A 51 -5.39 2.51 -2.12
C GLN A 51 -4.71 3.55 -3.02
N SER A 52 -5.12 3.59 -4.30
CA SER A 52 -4.51 4.48 -5.29
C SER A 52 -5.37 5.74 -5.41
N ALA A 53 -4.76 6.91 -5.19
CA ALA A 53 -5.45 8.19 -5.20
C ALA A 53 -5.86 8.60 -6.62
N ARG A 54 -7.03 9.22 -6.75
CA ARG A 54 -7.46 9.87 -7.99
C ARG A 54 -6.62 11.12 -8.24
N ILE A 55 -6.41 11.47 -9.50
CA ILE A 55 -5.73 12.70 -9.91
C ILE A 55 -6.76 13.68 -10.45
N ASP A 56 -6.82 14.87 -9.86
CA ASP A 56 -7.77 15.92 -10.25
C ASP A 56 -7.59 16.28 -11.74
N GLY A 57 -8.69 16.23 -12.50
CA GLY A 57 -8.69 16.46 -13.95
C GLY A 57 -8.40 15.22 -14.80
N PHE A 58 -7.93 14.12 -14.22
CA PHE A 58 -7.52 12.91 -14.93
C PHE A 58 -8.17 11.64 -14.33
N PRO A 59 -9.51 11.44 -14.47
CA PRO A 59 -10.25 10.36 -13.79
C PRO A 59 -9.92 8.94 -14.26
N TYR A 60 -9.10 8.82 -15.31
CA TYR A 60 -8.58 7.59 -15.92
C TYR A 60 -7.14 7.28 -15.47
N LEU A 61 -6.57 8.09 -14.57
CA LEU A 61 -5.26 7.91 -13.97
C LEU A 61 -5.39 7.89 -12.44
N ARG A 62 -4.60 7.02 -11.80
CA ARG A 62 -4.45 6.99 -10.34
C ARG A 62 -2.99 6.91 -9.95
N ILE A 63 -2.70 7.29 -8.71
CA ILE A 63 -1.34 7.45 -8.23
C ILE A 63 -1.14 6.89 -6.83
N GLU A 64 0.08 6.39 -6.58
CA GLU A 64 0.58 5.97 -5.27
C GLU A 64 1.81 6.83 -4.92
N ARG A 65 2.22 6.93 -3.65
CA ARG A 65 3.28 7.86 -3.20
C ARG A 65 4.60 7.64 -3.95
N PHE A 66 4.94 6.39 -4.23
CA PHE A 66 6.12 6.04 -5.04
C PHE A 66 6.13 6.71 -6.42
N PHE A 67 4.96 6.88 -7.04
CA PHE A 67 4.79 7.45 -8.38
C PHE A 67 4.48 8.95 -8.38
N ALA A 68 4.41 9.61 -7.21
CA ALA A 68 4.20 11.05 -7.13
C ALA A 68 5.22 11.80 -8.02
N ALA A 69 4.76 12.84 -8.71
CA ALA A 69 5.60 13.56 -9.68
C ALA A 69 6.89 14.11 -9.03
N ASP A 70 6.80 14.62 -7.80
CA ASP A 70 7.95 15.12 -7.04
C ASP A 70 8.96 14.01 -6.67
N ALA A 71 8.50 12.75 -6.58
CA ALA A 71 9.33 11.59 -6.26
C ALA A 71 9.98 10.97 -7.50
N VAL A 72 9.24 10.85 -8.61
CA VAL A 72 9.73 10.24 -9.86
C VAL A 72 10.48 11.24 -10.73
N LYS A 73 10.06 12.51 -10.73
CA LYS A 73 10.59 13.59 -11.58
C LYS A 73 10.72 13.17 -13.06
N PRO A 74 9.65 12.66 -13.69
CA PRO A 74 9.72 12.24 -15.09
C PRO A 74 10.06 13.45 -15.98
N ALA A 75 10.97 13.26 -16.93
CA ALA A 75 11.25 14.31 -17.90
C ALA A 75 10.03 14.50 -18.82
N ALA A 76 9.41 15.68 -18.79
CA ALA A 76 8.13 15.96 -19.47
C ALA A 76 8.13 15.69 -20.99
N ASP A 77 9.31 15.65 -21.62
CA ASP A 77 9.51 15.45 -23.06
C ASP A 77 10.22 14.13 -23.41
N GLY A 78 10.39 13.22 -22.45
CA GLY A 78 11.08 11.94 -22.67
C GLY A 78 10.18 10.71 -22.59
N ASP A 79 10.69 9.57 -23.05
CA ASP A 79 10.02 8.25 -22.99
C ASP A 79 9.60 7.87 -21.55
N ASP A 80 10.28 8.41 -20.54
CA ASP A 80 9.94 8.24 -19.13
C ASP A 80 8.57 8.83 -18.74
N PHE A 81 8.13 9.91 -19.39
CA PHE A 81 6.82 10.50 -19.12
C PHE A 81 5.69 9.60 -19.60
N GLU A 82 5.77 9.09 -20.82
CA GLU A 82 4.75 8.15 -21.31
C GLU A 82 4.74 6.88 -20.45
N ALA A 83 5.91 6.31 -20.14
CA ALA A 83 5.99 5.13 -19.28
C ALA A 83 5.35 5.39 -17.91
N TRP A 84 5.59 6.56 -17.32
CA TRP A 84 4.96 6.98 -16.08
C TRP A 84 3.43 7.10 -16.21
N VAL A 85 2.92 7.77 -17.24
CA VAL A 85 1.47 7.89 -17.48
C VAL A 85 0.81 6.52 -17.65
N ARG A 86 1.45 5.60 -18.39
CA ARG A 86 0.96 4.22 -18.55
C ARG A 86 0.95 3.45 -17.22
N HIS A 87 1.88 3.72 -16.31
CA HIS A 87 1.83 3.19 -14.95
C HIS A 87 0.65 3.74 -14.14
N LEU A 88 0.37 5.04 -14.21
CA LEU A 88 -0.79 5.65 -13.56
C LEU A 88 -2.12 5.10 -14.10
N GLN A 89 -2.17 4.82 -15.41
CA GLN A 89 -3.30 4.14 -16.04
C GLN A 89 -3.48 2.71 -15.52
N ALA A 90 -2.38 1.97 -15.33
CA ALA A 90 -2.44 0.61 -14.80
C ALA A 90 -2.95 0.59 -13.34
N LEU A 91 -2.61 1.61 -12.54
CA LEU A 91 -3.16 1.79 -11.19
C LEU A 91 -4.68 2.07 -11.25
N ASP A 92 -5.15 2.95 -12.13
CA ASP A 92 -6.59 3.20 -12.29
C ASP A 92 -7.33 1.94 -12.73
N ARG A 93 -6.88 1.27 -13.80
CA ARG A 93 -7.48 0.03 -14.30
C ARG A 93 -7.62 -1.02 -13.19
N ARG A 94 -6.60 -1.16 -12.34
CA ARG A 94 -6.62 -2.08 -11.20
C ARG A 94 -7.63 -1.66 -10.14
N ALA A 95 -7.67 -0.39 -9.75
CA ALA A 95 -8.66 0.09 -8.79
C ALA A 95 -10.09 -0.08 -9.31
N ARG A 96 -10.35 0.34 -10.56
CA ARG A 96 -11.63 0.17 -11.26
C ARG A 96 -12.11 -1.27 -11.28
N HIS A 97 -11.19 -2.22 -11.47
CA HIS A 97 -11.52 -3.65 -11.43
C HIS A 97 -12.19 -4.03 -10.10
N PHE A 98 -11.63 -3.61 -8.96
CA PHE A 98 -12.19 -3.91 -7.64
C PHE A 98 -13.45 -3.10 -7.34
N GLU A 99 -13.50 -1.82 -7.73
CA GLU A 99 -14.71 -1.00 -7.59
C GLU A 99 -15.90 -1.63 -8.32
N LEU A 100 -15.70 -2.05 -9.57
CA LEU A 100 -16.73 -2.69 -10.38
C LEU A 100 -17.11 -4.08 -9.84
N GLN A 101 -16.17 -4.83 -9.27
CA GLN A 101 -16.46 -6.12 -8.61
C GLN A 101 -17.29 -5.96 -7.33
N ASN A 102 -17.07 -4.89 -6.58
CA ASN A 102 -17.79 -4.61 -5.34
C ASN A 102 -19.13 -3.90 -5.57
N LEU A 103 -19.35 -3.34 -6.77
CA LEU A 103 -20.57 -2.62 -7.09
C LEU A 103 -21.82 -3.53 -6.97
N PRO A 104 -22.94 -3.03 -6.40
CA PRO A 104 -24.23 -3.72 -6.45
C PRO A 104 -24.65 -4.09 -7.89
N ALA A 105 -25.36 -5.21 -8.03
CA ALA A 105 -25.66 -5.79 -9.35
C ALA A 105 -26.58 -4.90 -10.21
N ASP A 106 -27.52 -4.21 -9.57
CA ASP A 106 -28.41 -3.21 -10.16
C ASP A 106 -27.60 -2.03 -10.72
N LEU A 107 -26.74 -1.39 -9.91
CA LEU A 107 -25.89 -0.30 -10.36
C LEU A 107 -24.90 -0.74 -11.45
N ARG A 108 -24.37 -1.96 -11.36
CA ARG A 108 -23.52 -2.53 -12.40
C ARG A 108 -24.27 -2.72 -13.72
N SER A 109 -25.55 -3.11 -13.67
CA SER A 109 -26.37 -3.31 -14.86
C SER A 109 -26.66 -1.98 -15.59
N GLU A 110 -26.84 -0.88 -14.85
CA GLU A 110 -27.05 0.46 -15.41
C GLU A 110 -25.85 0.98 -16.21
N LEU A 111 -24.63 0.57 -15.85
CA LEU A 111 -23.41 0.93 -16.56
C LEU A 111 -23.30 0.25 -17.94
N GLY A 112 -24.14 -0.76 -18.19
CA GLY A 112 -24.18 -1.54 -19.42
C GLY A 112 -23.12 -2.63 -19.48
N ALA A 113 -23.22 -3.46 -20.52
CA ALA A 113 -22.26 -4.52 -20.76
C ALA A 113 -20.84 -3.98 -21.02
N ASP A 114 -19.84 -4.76 -20.59
CA ASP A 114 -18.41 -4.49 -20.80
C ASP A 114 -17.97 -3.06 -20.44
N VAL A 115 -18.47 -2.52 -19.33
CA VAL A 115 -18.05 -1.20 -18.84
C VAL A 115 -16.54 -1.13 -18.64
N ALA A 116 -15.90 -2.22 -18.20
CA ALA A 116 -14.45 -2.28 -18.01
C ALA A 116 -13.68 -2.14 -19.34
N GLY A 117 -14.09 -2.85 -20.40
CA GLY A 117 -13.49 -2.70 -21.73
C GLY A 117 -13.68 -1.30 -22.31
N ARG A 118 -14.88 -0.73 -22.13
CA ARG A 118 -15.19 0.66 -22.55
C ARG A 118 -14.35 1.70 -21.82
N LEU A 119 -14.18 1.56 -20.50
CA LEU A 119 -13.27 2.42 -19.72
C LEU A 119 -11.83 2.30 -20.20
N SER A 120 -11.36 1.08 -20.48
CA SER A 120 -10.01 0.84 -20.99
C SER A 120 -9.78 1.54 -22.33
N ALA A 121 -10.71 1.41 -23.27
CA ALA A 121 -10.64 2.07 -24.58
C ALA A 121 -10.71 3.60 -24.45
N CYS A 122 -11.53 4.10 -23.53
CA CYS A 122 -11.59 5.53 -23.25
C CYS A 122 -10.33 6.07 -22.57
N ALA A 123 -9.68 5.28 -21.70
CA ALA A 123 -8.42 5.68 -21.10
C ALA A 123 -7.34 5.89 -22.17
N ASP A 124 -7.28 5.05 -23.19
CA ASP A 124 -6.29 5.19 -24.26
C ASP A 124 -6.51 6.49 -25.05
N VAL A 125 -7.77 6.81 -25.40
CA VAL A 125 -8.13 8.10 -26.04
C VAL A 125 -7.71 9.31 -25.18
N LEU A 126 -7.98 9.24 -23.89
CA LEU A 126 -7.71 10.35 -22.96
C LEU A 126 -6.22 10.49 -22.65
N ILE A 127 -5.45 9.39 -22.68
CA ILE A 127 -4.00 9.45 -22.56
C ILE A 127 -3.37 10.06 -23.80
N ASP A 128 -3.78 9.63 -25.00
CA ASP A 128 -3.25 10.18 -26.24
C ASP A 128 -3.49 11.71 -26.28
N ALA A 129 -4.65 12.17 -25.84
CA ALA A 129 -4.94 13.61 -25.71
C ALA A 129 -3.98 14.35 -24.75
N VAL A 130 -3.60 13.74 -23.62
CA VAL A 130 -2.63 14.33 -22.68
C VAL A 130 -1.22 14.28 -23.23
N LEU A 131 -0.83 13.18 -23.88
CA LEU A 131 0.48 13.05 -24.49
C LEU A 131 0.64 14.09 -25.61
N ASP A 132 -0.40 14.42 -26.37
CA ASP A 132 -0.31 15.41 -27.45
C ASP A 132 -0.36 16.88 -26.98
N SER A 133 -0.60 17.14 -25.70
CA SER A 133 -0.87 18.48 -25.15
C SER A 133 0.15 18.89 -24.06
N PRO A 134 1.13 19.77 -24.37
CA PRO A 134 2.11 20.23 -23.37
C PRO A 134 1.49 20.86 -22.12
N ASP A 135 0.37 21.56 -22.28
CA ASP A 135 -0.37 22.17 -21.17
C ASP A 135 -0.98 21.08 -20.27
N ASP A 136 -1.60 20.05 -20.84
CA ASP A 136 -2.15 18.93 -20.05
C ASP A 136 -1.04 18.13 -19.35
N ARG A 137 0.13 17.95 -19.99
CA ARG A 137 1.29 17.33 -19.33
C ARG A 137 1.71 18.12 -18.10
N LYS A 138 1.76 19.45 -18.19
CA LYS A 138 2.10 20.32 -17.07
C LYS A 138 1.07 20.22 -15.94
N VAL A 139 -0.22 20.29 -16.28
CA VAL A 139 -1.32 20.15 -15.30
C VAL A 139 -1.27 18.78 -14.63
N LEU A 140 -0.98 17.71 -15.38
CA LEU A 140 -0.81 16.37 -14.82
C LEU A 140 0.34 16.32 -13.81
N LEU A 141 1.51 16.88 -14.14
CA LEU A 141 2.66 16.93 -13.23
C LEU A 141 2.36 17.72 -11.94
N GLU A 142 1.60 18.82 -12.04
CA GLU A 142 1.21 19.62 -10.89
C GLU A 142 0.23 18.87 -9.96
N ASN A 143 -0.73 18.14 -10.54
CA ASN A 143 -1.79 17.44 -9.81
C ASN A 143 -1.43 16.03 -9.36
N ALA A 144 -0.40 15.39 -9.95
CA ALA A 144 0.02 14.03 -9.66
C ALA A 144 0.75 13.92 -8.31
N ARG A 145 -0.01 14.11 -7.23
CA ARG A 145 0.42 14.07 -5.83
C ARG A 145 -0.50 13.15 -5.04
N VAL A 146 0.05 12.54 -3.99
CA VAL A 146 -0.75 11.82 -2.99
C VAL A 146 -0.75 12.65 -1.71
N LEU A 147 -1.93 13.10 -1.30
CA LEU A 147 -2.09 13.83 -0.04
C LEU A 147 -1.63 12.99 1.14
N ASP A 148 -1.02 13.61 2.14
CA ASP A 148 -0.64 12.94 3.37
C ASP A 148 -1.89 12.55 4.21
N ASP A 149 -1.72 11.61 5.14
CA ASP A 149 -2.80 11.09 6.00
C ASP A 149 -2.95 11.88 7.31
N TYR A 150 -2.38 13.09 7.35
CA TYR A 150 -2.43 13.99 8.49
C TYR A 150 -3.34 15.19 8.18
N SER A 151 -4.42 15.29 8.93
CA SER A 151 -5.32 16.44 8.86
C SER A 151 -4.69 17.66 9.52
N ILE A 152 -4.33 18.65 8.70
CA ILE A 152 -3.89 19.98 9.17
C ILE A 152 -4.95 20.61 10.08
N ALA A 153 -6.23 20.50 9.72
CA ALA A 153 -7.33 21.03 10.54
C ALA A 153 -7.33 20.41 11.95
N LYS A 154 -7.20 19.09 12.06
CA LYS A 154 -7.09 18.42 13.37
C LYS A 154 -5.86 18.89 14.15
N ARG A 155 -4.71 19.09 13.49
CA ARG A 155 -3.50 19.60 14.16
C ARG A 155 -3.67 21.04 14.66
N VAL A 156 -4.34 21.89 13.89
CA VAL A 156 -4.62 23.28 14.27
C VAL A 156 -5.58 23.33 15.45
N PHE A 157 -6.75 22.67 15.36
CA PHE A 157 -7.74 22.67 16.45
C PHE A 157 -7.28 21.88 17.66
N GLY A 158 -6.43 20.88 17.47
CA GLY A 158 -5.80 20.08 18.51
C GLY A 158 -4.63 20.78 19.19
N LEU A 159 -4.25 22.00 18.78
CA LEU A 159 -3.10 22.73 19.34
C LEU A 159 -1.79 21.90 19.28
N TYR A 160 -1.56 21.24 18.15
CA TYR A 160 -0.47 20.27 17.91
C TYR A 160 0.91 20.68 18.47
N PRO A 161 1.40 21.93 18.33
CA PRO A 161 2.70 22.32 18.89
C PRO A 161 2.81 22.12 20.41
N PHE A 162 1.69 22.17 21.14
CA PHE A 162 1.65 21.98 22.59
C PHE A 162 1.28 20.55 22.96
N THR A 163 0.29 19.96 22.28
CA THR A 163 -0.15 18.59 22.60
C THR A 163 0.83 17.52 22.15
N SER A 164 1.74 17.81 21.23
CA SER A 164 2.79 16.85 20.79
C SER A 164 3.87 16.60 21.84
N VAL A 165 4.11 17.54 22.77
CA VAL A 165 5.14 17.42 23.81
C VAL A 165 5.01 16.13 24.65
N PRO A 166 3.84 15.80 25.25
CA PRO A 166 3.71 14.54 25.99
C PRO A 166 3.81 13.30 25.10
N PHE A 167 3.46 13.40 23.80
CA PHE A 167 3.60 12.28 22.87
C PHE A 167 5.06 11.97 22.58
N ILE A 168 5.94 12.98 22.48
CA ILE A 168 7.39 12.77 22.33
C ILE A 168 7.91 11.90 23.48
N SER A 169 7.56 12.23 24.73
CA SER A 169 7.97 11.43 25.89
C SER A 169 7.39 10.01 25.88
N GLY A 170 6.13 9.84 25.45
CA GLY A 170 5.51 8.52 25.29
C GLY A 170 6.21 7.67 24.23
N VAL A 171 6.55 8.28 23.09
CA VAL A 171 7.31 7.63 22.02
C VAL A 171 8.70 7.25 22.49
N GLU A 172 9.42 8.14 23.18
CA GLU A 172 10.75 7.84 23.73
C GLU A 172 10.72 6.67 24.73
N ALA A 173 9.72 6.64 25.61
CA ALA A 173 9.51 5.55 26.56
C ALA A 173 9.19 4.23 25.84
N TYR A 174 8.30 4.25 24.85
CA TYR A 174 7.99 3.09 24.01
C TYR A 174 9.25 2.58 23.29
N GLN A 175 10.00 3.47 22.63
CA GLN A 175 11.22 3.11 21.92
C GLN A 175 12.28 2.52 22.86
N LYS A 176 12.41 3.06 24.07
CA LYS A 176 13.30 2.51 25.10
C LYS A 176 12.88 1.10 25.51
N SER A 177 11.60 0.89 25.84
CA SER A 177 11.09 -0.44 26.22
C SER A 177 11.24 -1.47 25.10
N THR A 178 11.06 -1.05 23.84
CA THR A 178 11.26 -1.93 22.68
C THR A 178 12.72 -2.35 22.56
N ARG A 179 13.68 -1.42 22.71
CA ARG A 179 15.10 -1.76 22.72
C ARG A 179 15.45 -2.73 23.85
N GLU A 180 14.93 -2.49 25.06
CA GLU A 180 15.15 -3.38 26.21
C GLU A 180 14.63 -4.81 25.98
N GLU A 181 13.49 -4.98 25.30
CA GLU A 181 12.96 -6.31 24.93
C GLU A 181 13.85 -6.98 23.86
N PHE A 182 14.29 -6.22 22.85
CA PHE A 182 15.19 -6.72 21.81
C PHE A 182 16.62 -7.03 22.31
N ASP A 183 17.05 -6.43 23.42
CA ASP A 183 18.35 -6.72 24.05
C ASP A 183 18.35 -8.03 24.85
N ARG A 184 17.17 -8.61 25.17
CA ARG A 184 17.07 -9.91 25.84
C ARG A 184 17.61 -11.03 24.94
N SER A 185 18.06 -12.14 25.51
CA SER A 185 18.32 -13.34 24.70
C SER A 185 16.99 -13.97 24.25
N LEU A 186 16.99 -14.70 23.14
CA LEU A 186 15.79 -15.35 22.60
C LEU A 186 15.12 -16.29 23.62
N ASP A 187 15.92 -17.02 24.39
CA ASP A 187 15.49 -17.93 25.45
C ASP A 187 14.96 -17.22 26.71
N ALA A 188 15.28 -15.94 26.88
CA ALA A 188 14.81 -15.11 27.99
C ALA A 188 13.52 -14.34 27.67
N LEU A 189 13.02 -14.41 26.42
CA LEU A 189 11.73 -13.83 26.06
C LEU A 189 10.60 -14.59 26.75
N ALA A 190 9.66 -13.86 27.35
CA ALA A 190 8.53 -14.48 28.03
C ALA A 190 7.66 -15.28 27.04
N VAL A 191 7.18 -16.42 27.50
CA VAL A 191 6.22 -17.28 26.81
C VAL A 191 5.05 -17.51 27.76
N ALA A 192 3.93 -16.85 27.52
CA ALA A 192 2.72 -17.00 28.31
C ALA A 192 1.93 -18.25 27.91
N GLY A 193 1.93 -18.58 26.61
CA GLY A 193 1.20 -19.71 26.04
C GLY A 193 2.16 -20.74 25.46
N ARG A 194 2.00 -21.02 24.17
CA ARG A 194 2.86 -21.95 23.42
C ARG A 194 3.35 -21.30 22.14
N LEU A 195 4.62 -21.50 21.84
CA LEU A 195 5.20 -21.04 20.59
C LEU A 195 4.67 -21.86 19.42
N VAL A 196 4.01 -21.19 18.49
CA VAL A 196 3.53 -21.77 17.25
C VAL A 196 4.27 -21.11 16.09
N ARG A 197 4.87 -21.94 15.25
CA ARG A 197 5.51 -21.49 14.00
C ARG A 197 4.54 -21.62 12.84
N TYR A 198 4.32 -20.52 12.14
CA TYR A 198 3.69 -20.49 10.84
C TYR A 198 4.77 -20.40 9.77
N VAL A 199 4.86 -21.44 8.94
CA VAL A 199 5.91 -21.58 7.93
C VAL A 199 5.30 -21.46 6.54
N PRO A 200 6.01 -20.88 5.55
CA PRO A 200 5.54 -20.88 4.18
C PRO A 200 5.36 -22.33 3.70
N PRO A 201 4.47 -22.57 2.73
CA PRO A 201 4.20 -23.93 2.28
C PRO A 201 5.49 -24.54 1.70
N PRO A 202 5.80 -25.82 1.98
CA PRO A 202 6.94 -26.49 1.36
C PRO A 202 6.72 -26.51 -0.14
N ALA A 203 7.58 -25.83 -0.91
CA ALA A 203 7.34 -25.50 -2.30
C ALA A 203 7.04 -26.73 -3.20
N PRO A 204 5.83 -26.88 -3.78
CA PRO A 204 5.70 -27.45 -5.11
C PRO A 204 5.95 -26.35 -6.17
N ALA A 205 6.22 -26.76 -7.41
CA ALA A 205 6.65 -25.87 -8.49
C ALA A 205 5.76 -24.62 -8.66
N PRO A 206 6.38 -23.45 -8.93
CA PRO A 206 7.74 -23.32 -9.47
C PRO A 206 8.85 -23.16 -8.44
N ALA A 207 10.07 -23.54 -8.82
CA ALA A 207 11.26 -23.35 -8.00
C ALA A 207 11.50 -21.86 -7.68
N PRO A 208 12.08 -21.55 -6.49
CA PRO A 208 12.56 -20.21 -6.14
C PRO A 208 13.44 -19.60 -7.23
N ILE A 209 13.46 -18.26 -7.33
CA ILE A 209 14.33 -17.58 -8.29
C ILE A 209 15.78 -17.79 -7.86
N ALA A 210 16.61 -18.37 -8.75
CA ALA A 210 18.03 -18.53 -8.49
C ALA A 210 18.70 -17.16 -8.29
N ALA A 211 19.54 -17.03 -7.27
CA ALA A 211 20.15 -15.76 -6.89
C ALA A 211 20.84 -15.00 -8.07
N PRO A 212 21.62 -15.67 -8.95
CA PRO A 212 22.21 -14.98 -10.10
C PRO A 212 21.19 -14.43 -11.11
N ALA A 213 20.06 -15.14 -11.29
CA ALA A 213 19.00 -14.69 -12.18
C ALA A 213 18.24 -13.50 -11.58
N LEU A 214 18.00 -13.50 -10.26
CA LEU A 214 17.42 -12.38 -9.55
C LEU A 214 18.33 -11.15 -9.64
N GLU A 215 19.62 -11.31 -9.33
CA GLU A 215 20.61 -10.23 -9.42
C GLU A 215 20.66 -9.63 -10.82
N ALA A 216 20.80 -10.46 -11.86
CA ALA A 216 20.85 -9.98 -13.25
C ALA A 216 19.60 -9.14 -13.59
N LYS A 217 18.44 -9.57 -13.10
CA LYS A 217 17.18 -8.87 -13.32
C LYS A 217 17.08 -7.54 -12.58
N LEU A 218 17.44 -7.52 -11.29
CA LEU A 218 17.39 -6.30 -10.48
C LEU A 218 18.46 -5.28 -10.92
N ARG A 219 19.66 -5.71 -11.31
CA ARG A 219 20.68 -4.82 -11.90
C ARG A 219 20.24 -4.30 -13.27
N GLY A 220 19.59 -5.14 -14.07
CA GLY A 220 19.06 -4.77 -15.39
C GLY A 220 17.99 -3.68 -15.33
N ALA A 221 17.22 -3.62 -14.25
CA ALA A 221 16.11 -2.68 -14.04
C ALA A 221 16.47 -1.21 -14.22
N GLN A 222 17.72 -0.80 -13.96
CA GLN A 222 18.15 0.59 -14.11
C GLN A 222 18.12 1.10 -15.57
N ARG A 223 18.02 0.18 -16.54
CA ARG A 223 17.90 0.51 -17.96
C ARG A 223 16.44 0.52 -18.44
N GLU A 224 15.53 0.08 -17.61
CA GLU A 224 14.09 0.11 -17.88
C GLU A 224 13.53 1.49 -17.51
N PRO A 225 12.41 1.91 -18.11
CA PRO A 225 11.71 3.13 -17.70
C PRO A 225 11.47 3.15 -16.19
N LEU A 226 11.66 4.33 -15.58
CA LEU A 226 11.55 4.56 -14.13
C LEU A 226 12.56 3.78 -13.25
N GLY A 227 13.48 3.02 -13.85
CA GLY A 227 14.45 2.18 -13.16
C GLY A 227 13.83 0.94 -12.49
N MET A 228 12.62 0.53 -12.90
CA MET A 228 11.84 -0.54 -12.27
C MET A 228 12.00 -1.89 -13.00
N PRO A 229 12.16 -3.02 -12.29
CA PRO A 229 12.21 -4.32 -12.94
C PRO A 229 10.82 -4.71 -13.47
N SER A 230 10.73 -5.06 -14.75
CA SER A 230 9.54 -5.68 -15.31
C SER A 230 9.42 -7.12 -14.80
N LEU A 231 8.54 -7.35 -13.81
CA LEU A 231 8.25 -8.67 -13.24
C LEU A 231 6.94 -9.21 -13.82
N SER A 232 6.96 -10.43 -14.38
CA SER A 232 5.72 -11.16 -14.70
C SER A 232 4.98 -11.58 -13.42
N ALA A 233 3.71 -11.99 -13.54
CA ALA A 233 2.94 -12.48 -12.39
C ALA A 233 3.63 -13.66 -11.70
N LEU A 234 4.13 -14.61 -12.50
CA LEU A 234 4.84 -15.79 -12.01
C LEU A 234 6.14 -15.43 -11.27
N GLU A 235 6.87 -14.43 -11.76
CA GLU A 235 8.11 -13.99 -11.09
C GLU A 235 7.82 -13.24 -9.80
N ARG A 236 6.73 -12.46 -9.73
CA ARG A 236 6.28 -11.83 -8.48
C ARG A 236 5.94 -12.89 -7.42
N GLU A 237 5.18 -13.91 -7.81
CA GLU A 237 4.81 -15.04 -6.95
C GLU A 237 6.06 -15.76 -6.42
N ARG A 238 6.97 -16.19 -7.32
CA ARG A 238 8.22 -16.85 -6.91
C ARG A 238 9.08 -15.97 -6.01
N LEU A 239 9.11 -14.66 -6.25
CA LEU A 239 9.88 -13.73 -5.43
C LEU A 239 9.30 -13.65 -4.01
N LEU A 240 7.98 -13.55 -3.88
CA LEU A 240 7.29 -13.59 -2.59
C LEU A 240 7.49 -14.93 -1.87
N GLU A 241 7.42 -16.05 -2.56
CA GLU A 241 7.67 -17.37 -1.96
C GLU A 241 9.13 -17.56 -1.51
N THR A 242 10.08 -17.01 -2.27
CA THR A 242 11.52 -17.10 -1.98
C THR A 242 11.85 -16.42 -0.64
N PHE A 243 11.29 -15.24 -0.40
CA PHE A 243 11.58 -14.43 0.79
C PHE A 243 10.50 -14.49 1.87
N ALA A 244 9.47 -15.33 1.69
CA ALA A 244 8.38 -15.50 2.63
C ALA A 244 8.90 -15.78 4.06
N PRO A 245 8.43 -15.03 5.08
CA PRO A 245 8.91 -15.13 6.45
C PRO A 245 8.36 -16.35 7.20
N VAL A 246 8.98 -16.71 8.31
CA VAL A 246 8.36 -17.56 9.34
C VAL A 246 7.81 -16.66 10.43
N TYR A 247 6.60 -16.93 10.90
CA TYR A 247 6.06 -16.26 12.10
C TYR A 247 6.12 -17.21 13.27
N GLU A 248 6.89 -16.87 14.30
CA GLU A 248 6.91 -17.59 15.58
C GLU A 248 6.13 -16.77 16.61
N ILE A 249 4.94 -17.24 16.98
CA ILE A 249 3.99 -16.48 17.79
C ILE A 249 3.79 -17.22 19.11
N ASP A 250 3.85 -16.48 20.21
CA ASP A 250 3.36 -16.97 21.49
C ASP A 250 1.82 -17.01 21.47
N VAL A 251 1.24 -18.21 21.47
CA VAL A 251 -0.21 -18.42 21.33
C VAL A 251 -0.81 -18.84 22.67
N VAL A 252 -1.64 -17.97 23.23
CA VAL A 252 -2.47 -18.22 24.42
C VAL A 252 -3.88 -18.63 24.01
N ASP A 253 -4.47 -17.92 23.05
CA ASP A 253 -5.81 -18.22 22.52
C ASP A 253 -5.92 -17.97 21.01
N ASP A 254 -7.13 -18.02 20.45
CA ASP A 254 -7.34 -17.87 19.01
C ASP A 254 -7.05 -16.46 18.49
N ASN A 255 -6.98 -15.43 19.36
CA ASN A 255 -6.59 -14.09 18.96
C ASN A 255 -5.12 -14.00 18.53
N ASP A 256 -4.28 -14.95 18.96
CA ASP A 256 -2.86 -15.00 18.61
C ASP A 256 -2.59 -15.79 17.32
N ARG A 257 -3.64 -16.21 16.61
CA ARG A 257 -3.53 -17.06 15.42
C ARG A 257 -3.68 -16.26 14.12
N ILE A 258 -2.78 -16.51 13.18
CA ILE A 258 -2.88 -15.98 11.81
C ILE A 258 -4.08 -16.61 11.10
N GLY A 259 -4.88 -15.80 10.41
CA GLY A 259 -5.99 -16.27 9.60
C GLY A 259 -6.35 -15.36 8.43
N ALA A 260 -7.41 -15.73 7.70
CA ALA A 260 -7.90 -14.97 6.56
C ALA A 260 -9.05 -14.01 6.98
N PRO A 261 -8.95 -12.71 6.68
CA PRO A 261 -10.07 -11.79 6.86
C PRO A 261 -11.30 -12.18 6.04
N PHE A 262 -12.48 -12.05 6.65
CA PHE A 262 -13.79 -12.23 6.00
C PHE A 262 -14.84 -11.31 6.60
N TRP A 263 -15.94 -11.09 5.88
CA TRP A 263 -17.10 -10.35 6.40
C TRP A 263 -18.02 -11.29 7.17
N ALA A 264 -18.18 -11.04 8.48
CA ALA A 264 -19.11 -11.78 9.32
C ALA A 264 -20.56 -11.26 9.16
N ASP A 265 -21.53 -12.05 9.62
CA ASP A 265 -22.96 -11.72 9.52
C ASP A 265 -23.36 -10.50 10.36
N ASP A 266 -22.57 -10.16 11.38
CA ASP A 266 -22.73 -8.95 12.20
C ASP A 266 -22.37 -7.65 11.45
N GLY A 267 -21.94 -7.76 10.19
CA GLY A 267 -21.58 -6.64 9.34
C GLY A 267 -20.18 -6.08 9.59
N ASN A 268 -19.39 -6.68 10.48
CA ASN A 268 -18.00 -6.35 10.74
C ASN A 268 -17.05 -7.40 10.16
N PRO A 269 -15.80 -7.03 9.88
CA PRO A 269 -14.80 -8.02 9.52
C PRO A 269 -14.43 -8.90 10.72
N SER A 270 -13.99 -10.11 10.42
CA SER A 270 -13.45 -11.10 11.34
C SER A 270 -12.33 -11.88 10.65
N VAL A 271 -11.62 -12.74 11.39
CA VAL A 271 -10.49 -13.53 10.87
C VAL A 271 -10.77 -15.03 11.05
N ASP A 272 -10.67 -15.79 9.96
CA ASP A 272 -10.79 -17.26 9.99
C ASP A 272 -9.41 -17.90 10.26
N VAL A 273 -9.17 -18.27 11.51
CA VAL A 273 -7.90 -18.85 11.99
C VAL A 273 -7.72 -20.32 11.62
N ARG A 274 -8.72 -20.97 11.01
CA ARG A 274 -8.62 -22.37 10.55
C ARG A 274 -7.76 -22.50 9.29
N ARG A 275 -7.59 -21.40 8.55
CA ARG A 275 -6.78 -21.31 7.33
C ARG A 275 -5.81 -20.15 7.46
N PRO A 276 -4.56 -20.40 7.88
CA PRO A 276 -3.56 -19.35 7.98
C PRO A 276 -3.21 -18.81 6.59
N VAL A 277 -3.40 -17.52 6.39
CA VAL A 277 -3.08 -16.82 5.13
C VAL A 277 -2.22 -15.61 5.44
N VAL A 278 -1.19 -15.41 4.62
CA VAL A 278 -0.35 -14.21 4.62
C VAL A 278 -0.52 -13.52 3.28
N PHE A 279 -0.73 -12.21 3.29
CA PHE A 279 -1.01 -11.42 2.10
C PHE A 279 0.28 -10.76 1.61
N GLY A 280 0.70 -11.12 0.39
CA GLY A 280 1.95 -10.69 -0.20
C GLY A 280 1.75 -9.67 -1.32
N ARG A 281 2.65 -8.68 -1.40
CA ARG A 281 2.75 -7.78 -2.56
C ARG A 281 4.17 -7.32 -2.83
N VAL A 282 4.39 -6.88 -4.06
CA VAL A 282 5.63 -6.20 -4.49
C VAL A 282 5.39 -4.69 -4.50
N ALA A 283 6.29 -3.95 -3.85
CA ALA A 283 6.32 -2.49 -3.80
C ALA A 283 7.73 -1.99 -4.17
N HIS A 284 7.94 -0.67 -4.15
CA HIS A 284 9.19 -0.05 -4.57
C HIS A 284 9.55 1.14 -3.69
N THR A 285 10.85 1.42 -3.59
CA THR A 285 11.41 2.58 -2.89
C THR A 285 12.57 3.13 -3.70
N ARG A 286 12.87 4.42 -3.53
CA ARG A 286 14.07 5.09 -4.03
C ARG A 286 15.15 5.03 -2.95
N PHE A 287 16.36 4.71 -3.38
CA PHE A 287 17.56 4.72 -2.54
C PHE A 287 18.80 4.90 -3.42
N GLU A 288 19.63 5.90 -3.10
CA GLU A 288 20.89 6.26 -3.77
C GLU A 288 20.76 6.33 -5.29
N GLY A 289 19.70 6.99 -5.77
CA GLY A 289 19.41 7.18 -7.19
C GLY A 289 18.84 5.95 -7.91
N ARG A 290 18.56 4.86 -7.18
CA ARG A 290 18.01 3.61 -7.74
C ARG A 290 16.60 3.34 -7.22
N THR A 291 15.78 2.68 -8.04
CA THR A 291 14.59 1.98 -7.56
C THR A 291 14.96 0.62 -7.01
N LEU A 292 14.62 0.36 -5.75
CA LEU A 292 14.74 -0.93 -5.10
C LEU A 292 13.38 -1.63 -5.00
N VAL A 293 13.40 -2.96 -5.06
CA VAL A 293 12.22 -3.79 -4.89
C VAL A 293 11.96 -4.02 -3.41
N GLN A 294 10.70 -3.91 -3.00
CA GLN A 294 10.24 -4.23 -1.65
C GLN A 294 9.23 -5.37 -1.70
N LEU A 295 9.38 -6.34 -0.80
CA LEU A 295 8.46 -7.46 -0.61
C LEU A 295 7.71 -7.24 0.69
N VAL A 296 6.40 -7.13 0.62
CA VAL A 296 5.54 -6.79 1.76
C VAL A 296 4.65 -7.98 2.08
N TYR A 297 4.58 -8.35 3.36
CA TYR A 297 3.81 -9.48 3.88
C TYR A 297 2.96 -9.03 5.06
N SER A 298 1.64 -9.06 4.89
CA SER A 298 0.66 -8.69 5.91
C SER A 298 0.01 -9.94 6.49
N ALA A 299 0.08 -10.11 7.81
CA ALA A 299 -0.65 -11.13 8.56
C ALA A 299 -1.76 -10.49 9.40
N TRP A 300 -2.86 -11.22 9.59
CA TRP A 300 -4.05 -10.73 10.30
C TRP A 300 -4.43 -11.65 11.45
N PHE A 301 -4.87 -11.04 12.55
CA PHE A 301 -5.26 -11.67 13.81
C PHE A 301 -6.70 -11.25 14.17
N PRO A 302 -7.49 -12.09 14.87
CA PRO A 302 -8.87 -11.75 15.21
C PRO A 302 -9.06 -10.46 16.02
N SER A 303 -8.17 -10.17 16.98
CA SER A 303 -8.26 -8.97 17.82
C SER A 303 -6.96 -8.70 18.56
N ARG A 304 -6.85 -7.51 19.14
CA ARG A 304 -5.94 -7.22 20.27
C ARG A 304 -6.80 -7.19 21.54
N PRO A 305 -6.89 -8.29 22.32
CA PRO A 305 -7.70 -8.33 23.53
C PRO A 305 -7.29 -7.27 24.55
N ALA A 306 -8.28 -6.76 25.29
CA ALA A 306 -8.06 -5.79 26.35
C ALA A 306 -7.28 -6.40 27.52
N GLU A 307 -6.27 -5.68 28.00
CA GLU A 307 -5.64 -5.93 29.29
C GLU A 307 -6.20 -4.96 30.33
N GLY A 308 -7.31 -5.37 30.95
CA GLY A 308 -8.04 -4.56 31.92
C GLY A 308 -8.96 -3.50 31.31
N ASP A 309 -9.72 -2.83 32.17
CA ASP A 309 -10.87 -2.00 31.77
C ASP A 309 -10.52 -0.68 31.06
N PHE A 310 -9.25 -0.27 31.10
CA PHE A 310 -8.78 1.01 30.55
C PHE A 310 -7.82 0.84 29.36
N ASP A 311 -7.71 -0.36 28.79
CA ASP A 311 -6.87 -0.60 27.61
C ASP A 311 -7.47 0.00 26.34
N MET A 312 -7.12 1.26 26.07
CA MET A 312 -7.57 2.03 24.91
C MET A 312 -7.04 1.52 23.57
N LEU A 313 -6.05 0.61 23.57
CA LEU A 313 -5.43 0.07 22.36
C LEU A 313 -6.12 -1.22 21.90
N SER A 314 -7.00 -1.79 22.72
CA SER A 314 -7.74 -3.02 22.42
C SER A 314 -8.81 -2.83 21.35
N GLY A 315 -9.11 -3.89 20.59
CA GLY A 315 -10.19 -3.87 19.62
C GLY A 315 -10.14 -5.01 18.60
N ARG A 316 -11.12 -5.03 17.69
CA ARG A 316 -11.25 -6.07 16.65
C ARG A 316 -10.18 -5.90 15.58
N LEU A 317 -9.76 -7.03 15.04
CA LEU A 317 -8.67 -7.19 14.08
C LEU A 317 -7.37 -6.60 14.58
N ASP A 318 -6.31 -7.38 14.51
CA ASP A 318 -4.96 -6.87 14.62
C ASP A 318 -4.16 -7.40 13.44
N GLY A 319 -2.95 -6.89 13.25
CA GLY A 319 -2.14 -7.34 12.13
C GLY A 319 -0.74 -6.77 12.16
N ILE A 320 0.17 -7.51 11.53
CA ILE A 320 1.55 -7.08 11.37
C ILE A 320 1.94 -7.16 9.90
N THR A 321 2.63 -6.13 9.43
CA THR A 321 3.23 -6.04 8.12
C THR A 321 4.74 -6.13 8.26
N LEU A 322 5.36 -7.09 7.59
CA LEU A 322 6.80 -7.13 7.33
C LEU A 322 7.06 -6.58 5.94
N ARG A 323 8.09 -5.75 5.81
CA ARG A 323 8.66 -5.37 4.52
C ARG A 323 10.14 -5.74 4.45
N ILE A 324 10.54 -6.28 3.30
CA ILE A 324 11.92 -6.64 2.97
C ILE A 324 12.33 -5.82 1.75
N THR A 325 13.31 -4.95 1.91
CA THR A 325 13.88 -4.19 0.79
C THR A 325 15.10 -4.93 0.23
N LEU A 326 15.08 -5.25 -1.06
CA LEU A 326 16.18 -5.93 -1.75
C LEU A 326 17.13 -4.92 -2.39
N ALA A 327 18.43 -5.11 -2.20
CA ALA A 327 19.46 -4.41 -2.96
C ALA A 327 19.52 -4.92 -4.42
N ALA A 328 20.32 -4.25 -5.25
CA ALA A 328 20.47 -4.61 -6.66
C ALA A 328 21.08 -6.01 -6.88
N ASP A 329 21.77 -6.57 -5.89
CA ASP A 329 22.29 -7.95 -5.89
C ASP A 329 21.24 -9.00 -5.48
N GLY A 330 19.99 -8.60 -5.23
CA GLY A 330 18.92 -9.48 -4.77
C GLY A 330 19.01 -9.90 -3.30
N ARG A 331 19.97 -9.38 -2.53
CA ARG A 331 20.07 -9.65 -1.09
C ARG A 331 19.27 -8.62 -0.30
N PRO A 332 18.68 -9.00 0.85
CA PRO A 332 18.02 -8.06 1.74
C PRO A 332 18.98 -6.96 2.19
N LEU A 333 18.57 -5.71 2.02
CA LEU A 333 19.25 -4.50 2.48
C LEU A 333 18.68 -4.01 3.81
N MET A 334 17.36 -4.15 3.99
CA MET A 334 16.60 -3.73 5.16
C MET A 334 15.38 -4.62 5.36
N TYR A 335 15.06 -4.85 6.62
CA TYR A 335 13.73 -5.28 7.05
C TYR A 335 13.10 -4.13 7.82
N ASP A 336 11.79 -3.99 7.73
CA ASP A 336 11.04 -3.06 8.55
C ASP A 336 9.65 -3.62 8.80
N SER A 337 9.03 -3.24 9.92
CA SER A 337 7.73 -3.75 10.29
C SER A 337 6.88 -2.70 10.96
N MET A 338 5.58 -2.80 10.77
CA MET A 338 4.57 -2.02 11.46
C MET A 338 3.36 -2.91 11.75
N HIS A 339 2.49 -2.47 12.64
CA HIS A 339 1.14 -3.03 12.68
C HIS A 339 0.31 -2.53 11.49
N ASN A 340 -0.72 -3.29 11.10
CA ASN A 340 -1.57 -2.96 9.95
C ASN A 340 -2.41 -1.67 10.17
N CYS A 341 -2.36 -1.06 11.35
CA CYS A 341 -2.89 0.28 11.62
C CYS A 341 -1.90 1.43 11.32
N GLY A 342 -0.62 1.12 11.07
CA GLY A 342 0.47 2.08 10.87
C GLY A 342 1.30 2.35 12.13
N CYS A 343 0.90 1.81 13.27
CA CYS A 343 1.59 1.98 14.54
C CYS A 343 2.85 1.10 14.64
N TYR A 344 3.72 1.44 15.61
CA TYR A 344 4.87 0.64 16.01
C TYR A 344 5.91 0.39 14.90
N HIS A 345 5.97 1.28 13.91
CA HIS A 345 6.92 1.17 12.82
C HIS A 345 8.37 1.17 13.35
N MET A 346 9.12 0.13 12.99
CA MET A 346 10.52 -0.03 13.35
C MET A 346 11.34 -0.53 12.15
N PHE A 347 12.59 -0.12 12.10
CA PHE A 347 13.56 -0.50 11.08
C PHE A 347 14.57 -1.49 11.64
N VAL A 348 14.86 -2.55 10.89
CA VAL A 348 15.89 -3.55 11.18
C VAL A 348 16.87 -3.57 10.00
N PRO A 349 17.81 -2.61 9.95
CA PRO A 349 18.77 -2.51 8.86
C PRO A 349 19.78 -3.66 8.91
N THR A 350 20.30 -4.03 7.73
CA THR A 350 21.47 -4.90 7.67
C THR A 350 22.75 -4.13 8.00
N THR A 351 23.88 -4.83 8.14
CA THR A 351 25.21 -4.21 8.28
C THR A 351 25.64 -3.37 7.07
N ARG A 352 24.91 -3.44 5.95
CA ARG A 352 25.11 -2.63 4.75
C ARG A 352 24.55 -1.21 4.87
N LEU A 353 23.77 -0.92 5.91
CA LEU A 353 23.17 0.39 6.12
C LEU A 353 23.62 1.01 7.45
N ARG A 354 23.83 2.31 7.45
CA ARG A 354 24.04 3.12 8.66
C ARG A 354 22.97 4.19 8.74
N GLU A 355 22.50 4.48 9.95
CA GLU A 355 21.57 5.58 10.19
C GLU A 355 22.23 6.93 9.84
N ARG A 356 21.44 7.83 9.25
CA ARG A 356 21.81 9.23 9.11
C ARG A 356 21.68 9.92 10.47
N PRO A 357 22.53 10.92 10.75
CA PRO A 357 22.30 11.79 11.90
C PRO A 357 20.90 12.43 11.80
N PRO A 358 20.21 12.66 12.93
CA PRO A 358 18.92 13.35 12.93
C PRO A 358 19.03 14.70 12.21
N SER A 359 18.16 14.93 11.22
CA SER A 359 18.18 16.12 10.37
C SER A 359 17.45 17.33 10.97
N GLY A 360 16.81 17.19 12.14
CA GLY A 360 16.07 18.27 12.82
C GLY A 360 15.59 17.91 14.24
N ARG A 361 15.00 18.88 14.95
CA ARG A 361 14.48 18.72 16.33
C ARG A 361 13.01 18.30 16.44
N TYR A 362 12.23 18.34 15.36
CA TYR A 362 10.76 18.22 15.39
C TYR A 362 10.23 17.05 14.54
N GLU A 363 10.83 15.87 14.71
CA GLU A 363 10.37 14.61 14.12
C GLU A 363 10.79 13.46 15.04
N GLU A 364 9.96 12.42 15.19
CA GLU A 364 10.37 11.26 15.99
C GLU A 364 11.53 10.53 15.29
N PRO A 365 12.60 10.18 16.03
CA PRO A 365 13.72 9.45 15.45
C PRO A 365 13.28 8.06 14.98
N PRO A 366 13.89 7.51 13.91
CA PRO A 366 13.60 6.15 13.48
C PRO A 366 13.93 5.16 14.61
N LEU A 367 12.98 4.26 14.93
CA LEU A 367 13.23 3.20 15.90
C LEU A 367 14.02 2.07 15.22
N VAL A 368 15.28 1.91 15.63
CA VAL A 368 16.15 0.81 15.22
C VAL A 368 16.45 -0.06 16.45
N PRO A 369 15.66 -1.12 16.71
CA PRO A 369 15.85 -1.95 17.91
C PRO A 369 16.91 -3.04 17.69
N GLN A 370 17.23 -3.37 16.44
CA GLN A 370 18.17 -4.43 16.09
C GLN A 370 18.87 -4.12 14.77
N ARG A 371 20.13 -4.56 14.64
CA ARG A 371 20.85 -4.66 13.36
C ARG A 371 21.13 -6.12 13.06
N VAL A 372 21.02 -6.50 11.79
CA VAL A 372 21.15 -7.91 11.41
C VAL A 372 22.19 -8.16 10.32
N SER A 373 22.78 -9.34 10.35
CA SER A 373 23.55 -9.89 9.23
C SER A 373 22.77 -11.09 8.72
N PRO A 374 22.01 -10.97 7.61
CA PRO A 374 21.19 -12.07 7.11
C PRO A 374 22.02 -13.34 6.93
N GLY A 375 21.68 -14.36 7.73
CA GLY A 375 22.30 -15.68 7.69
C GLY A 375 21.66 -16.59 6.64
N PRO A 376 22.08 -17.86 6.54
CA PRO A 376 21.33 -18.85 5.79
C PRO A 376 19.93 -19.04 6.39
N GLY A 377 18.97 -19.43 5.55
CA GLY A 377 17.61 -19.71 5.98
C GLY A 377 16.64 -18.55 5.77
N ARG A 378 15.46 -18.65 6.39
CA ARG A 378 14.38 -17.66 6.29
C ARG A 378 14.41 -16.73 7.49
N VAL A 379 13.95 -15.50 7.28
CA VAL A 379 13.70 -14.58 8.36
C VAL A 379 12.54 -15.09 9.22
N VAL A 380 12.73 -15.06 10.54
CA VAL A 380 11.73 -15.43 11.54
C VAL A 380 11.34 -14.19 12.34
N LEU A 381 10.03 -13.95 12.42
CA LEU A 381 9.44 -12.89 13.24
C LEU A 381 8.92 -13.51 14.53
N ARG A 382 9.56 -13.16 15.63
CA ARG A 382 9.15 -13.54 16.99
C ARG A 382 8.11 -12.55 17.51
N LEU A 383 6.87 -12.99 17.71
CA LEU A 383 5.76 -12.12 18.13
C LEU A 383 5.26 -12.49 19.53
N ALA A 384 4.99 -11.46 20.33
CA ALA A 384 4.31 -11.59 21.61
C ALA A 384 2.84 -11.97 21.44
N HIS A 385 2.29 -12.72 22.40
CA HIS A 385 0.85 -12.93 22.49
C HIS A 385 0.11 -11.61 22.75
N ARG A 386 -1.17 -11.56 22.40
CA ARG A 386 -2.14 -10.47 22.58
C ARG A 386 -1.83 -9.19 21.80
N THR A 387 -0.63 -8.63 21.96
CA THR A 387 -0.23 -7.37 21.31
C THR A 387 0.38 -7.60 19.95
N HIS A 388 0.79 -8.82 19.61
CA HIS A 388 1.49 -9.13 18.35
C HIS A 388 2.71 -8.21 18.11
N TYR A 389 3.33 -7.70 19.17
CA TYR A 389 4.55 -6.90 19.06
C TYR A 389 5.70 -7.79 18.60
N LEU A 390 6.49 -7.27 17.66
CA LEU A 390 7.75 -7.90 17.28
C LEU A 390 8.73 -7.80 18.45
N GLN A 391 9.22 -8.94 18.92
CA GLN A 391 10.24 -9.03 19.98
C GLN A 391 11.63 -9.34 19.41
N ARG A 392 11.70 -10.02 18.26
CA ARG A 392 12.96 -10.34 17.58
C ARG A 392 12.76 -10.63 16.11
N LEU A 393 13.76 -10.25 15.32
CA LEU A 393 14.00 -10.79 13.98
C LEU A 393 15.27 -11.66 14.01
N TYR A 394 15.18 -12.91 13.56
CA TYR A 394 16.34 -13.80 13.44
C TYR A 394 16.24 -14.69 12.19
N PHE A 395 17.22 -15.55 11.95
CA PHE A 395 17.29 -16.39 10.75
C PHE A 395 17.37 -17.86 11.15
N ASP A 396 16.59 -18.70 10.48
CA ASP A 396 16.52 -20.13 10.73
C ASP A 396 16.45 -20.89 9.39
N ASP A 397 17.35 -21.87 9.21
CA ASP A 397 17.41 -22.72 8.02
C ASP A 397 16.61 -24.03 8.16
N GLN A 398 16.11 -24.36 9.37
CA GLN A 398 15.30 -25.54 9.66
C GLN A 398 13.79 -25.22 9.59
N VAL A 399 13.34 -24.68 8.47
CA VAL A 399 11.98 -24.15 8.25
C VAL A 399 10.88 -25.24 8.29
N SER A 400 11.22 -26.53 8.29
CA SER A 400 10.25 -27.62 8.07
C SER A 400 9.31 -27.91 9.26
N ALA A 401 9.57 -27.36 10.44
CA ALA A 401 8.74 -27.58 11.63
C ALA A 401 7.78 -26.42 11.88
N GLY A 402 6.52 -26.55 11.46
CA GLY A 402 5.47 -25.57 11.73
C GLY A 402 4.14 -25.84 11.02
N GLN A 403 3.13 -25.04 11.33
CA GLN A 403 1.87 -24.99 10.60
C GLN A 403 2.08 -24.24 9.28
N ALA A 404 1.80 -24.88 8.14
CA ALA A 404 1.91 -24.20 6.86
C ALA A 404 0.82 -23.11 6.71
N TYR A 405 1.19 -21.93 6.23
CA TYR A 405 0.26 -20.91 5.74
C TYR A 405 0.28 -20.85 4.22
N SER A 406 -0.76 -20.28 3.59
CA SER A 406 -0.75 -19.96 2.16
C SER A 406 -0.45 -18.48 1.94
N ILE A 407 0.23 -18.14 0.84
CA ILE A 407 0.40 -16.75 0.41
C ILE A 407 -0.75 -16.40 -0.53
N ALA A 408 -1.43 -15.30 -0.28
CA ALA A 408 -2.43 -14.72 -1.17
C ALA A 408 -1.97 -13.35 -1.66
N ASP A 409 -2.47 -12.89 -2.80
CA ASP A 409 -2.24 -11.51 -3.26
C ASP A 409 -2.94 -10.53 -2.29
N ASP A 410 -2.22 -9.52 -1.82
CA ASP A 410 -2.76 -8.45 -0.98
C ASP A 410 -3.99 -7.76 -1.60
N ASP A 411 -4.03 -7.62 -2.92
CA ASP A 411 -5.17 -7.05 -3.63
C ASP A 411 -6.46 -7.88 -3.45
N SER A 412 -6.37 -9.15 -3.04
CA SER A 412 -7.57 -9.96 -2.74
C SER A 412 -8.39 -9.41 -1.55
N LEU A 413 -7.79 -8.63 -0.65
CA LEU A 413 -8.48 -7.96 0.45
C LEU A 413 -9.38 -6.82 -0.05
N ARG A 414 -9.15 -6.30 -1.25
CA ARG A 414 -9.94 -5.21 -1.87
C ARG A 414 -11.28 -5.70 -2.41
N SER A 415 -11.52 -7.00 -2.44
CA SER A 415 -12.81 -7.57 -2.79
C SER A 415 -12.94 -8.97 -2.19
N LEU A 416 -13.52 -9.07 -0.99
CA LEU A 416 -13.76 -10.33 -0.31
C LEU A 416 -15.15 -10.89 -0.68
N PRO A 417 -15.30 -12.22 -0.81
CA PRO A 417 -16.61 -12.83 -1.07
C PRO A 417 -17.58 -12.62 0.10
N LYS A 418 -18.86 -12.40 -0.23
CA LYS A 418 -20.01 -12.40 0.68
C LYS A 418 -21.05 -13.44 0.23
N ALA A 419 -22.09 -13.62 1.05
CA ALA A 419 -23.25 -14.42 0.68
C ALA A 419 -23.89 -13.96 -0.64
N HIS A 420 -24.59 -14.89 -1.31
CA HIS A 420 -25.31 -14.62 -2.57
C HIS A 420 -24.45 -14.07 -3.72
N GLY A 421 -23.15 -14.41 -3.75
CA GLY A 421 -22.24 -14.01 -4.82
C GLY A 421 -21.86 -12.53 -4.81
N GLN A 422 -22.26 -11.78 -3.77
CA GLN A 422 -21.81 -10.41 -3.56
C GLN A 422 -20.34 -10.38 -3.16
N ARG A 423 -19.70 -9.23 -3.34
CA ARG A 423 -18.33 -8.98 -2.88
C ARG A 423 -18.24 -7.64 -2.18
N ARG A 424 -17.30 -7.50 -1.26
CA ARG A 424 -17.06 -6.26 -0.54
C ARG A 424 -15.58 -6.15 -0.18
N SER A 425 -14.98 -4.99 -0.45
CA SER A 425 -13.65 -4.64 0.05
C SER A 425 -13.58 -4.77 1.58
N LEU A 426 -12.45 -5.21 2.13
CA LEU A 426 -12.18 -5.08 3.57
C LEU A 426 -12.08 -3.61 4.00
N PHE A 427 -11.63 -2.76 3.08
CA PHE A 427 -11.37 -1.34 3.29
C PHE A 427 -12.53 -0.48 2.79
N GLU A 428 -12.88 0.54 3.55
CA GLU A 428 -13.79 1.61 3.16
C GLU A 428 -13.06 2.61 2.22
N PRO A 429 -13.77 3.54 1.56
CA PRO A 429 -13.17 4.47 0.59
C PRO A 429 -12.02 5.34 1.12
N ASP A 430 -11.96 5.59 2.42
CA ASP A 430 -10.87 6.33 3.07
C ASP A 430 -9.62 5.46 3.34
N GLY A 431 -9.71 4.16 3.08
CA GLY A 431 -8.69 3.15 3.30
C GLY A 431 -8.69 2.58 4.73
N LEU A 432 -9.71 2.87 5.55
CA LEU A 432 -9.86 2.30 6.89
C LEU A 432 -10.67 0.99 6.86
N VAL A 433 -10.39 0.12 7.82
CA VAL A 433 -11.23 -1.06 8.07
C VAL A 433 -12.27 -0.72 9.13
N ARG A 434 -13.55 -0.67 8.73
CA ARG A 434 -14.66 -0.39 9.64
C ARG A 434 -14.69 -1.37 10.83
N GLY A 435 -14.99 -0.85 12.02
CA GLY A 435 -15.17 -1.67 13.23
C GLY A 435 -13.85 -2.05 13.90
N THR A 436 -12.73 -1.50 13.44
CA THR A 436 -11.39 -1.69 14.02
C THR A 436 -10.88 -0.46 14.76
N GLU A 437 -11.72 0.57 14.91
CA GLU A 437 -11.40 1.79 15.63
C GLU A 437 -10.98 1.47 17.07
N ARG A 438 -9.99 2.21 17.58
CA ARG A 438 -9.44 2.03 18.93
C ARG A 438 -9.85 3.16 19.85
N GLY A 439 -9.86 2.92 21.16
CA GLY A 439 -10.16 3.94 22.16
C GLY A 439 -9.20 5.12 22.11
N GLU A 440 -7.94 4.89 21.73
CA GLU A 440 -6.90 5.92 21.60
C GLU A 440 -7.28 7.06 20.64
N ARG A 441 -8.21 6.84 19.69
CA ARG A 441 -8.65 7.88 18.76
C ARG A 441 -9.15 9.16 19.43
N TRP A 442 -9.74 9.04 20.63
CA TRP A 442 -10.28 10.18 21.38
C TRP A 442 -9.19 11.04 22.02
N PHE A 443 -7.99 10.49 22.18
CA PHE A 443 -6.84 11.18 22.79
C PHE A 443 -5.78 11.55 21.74
N PHE A 444 -5.60 10.73 20.71
CA PHE A 444 -4.53 10.87 19.71
C PHE A 444 -4.93 11.71 18.49
N TRP A 445 -6.22 12.08 18.33
CA TRP A 445 -6.68 12.91 17.21
C TRP A 445 -5.91 14.24 16.99
N PRO A 446 -5.35 14.94 18.00
CA PRO A 446 -4.59 16.17 17.78
C PRO A 446 -3.34 15.96 16.92
N MET A 447 -2.85 14.72 16.80
CA MET A 447 -1.70 14.38 15.97
C MET A 447 -2.02 14.43 14.46
N GLY A 448 -3.29 14.63 14.10
CA GLY A 448 -3.73 14.79 12.71
C GLY A 448 -4.18 13.49 12.06
N ILE A 449 -3.91 12.34 12.65
CA ILE A 449 -4.25 11.03 12.07
C ILE A 449 -5.76 10.78 12.21
N ALA A 450 -6.41 10.31 11.14
CA ALA A 450 -7.80 9.87 11.19
C ALA A 450 -7.93 8.47 11.80
N GLU A 451 -8.76 8.31 12.83
CA GLU A 451 -8.94 7.04 13.57
C GLU A 451 -7.61 6.34 13.93
N PRO A 452 -6.75 6.94 14.78
CA PRO A 452 -5.56 6.26 15.31
C PRO A 452 -5.91 4.87 15.84
N GLY A 453 -5.11 3.87 15.44
CA GLY A 453 -5.32 2.47 15.80
C GLY A 453 -6.24 1.65 14.87
N ALA A 454 -7.05 2.30 14.03
CA ALA A 454 -7.84 1.57 13.03
C ALA A 454 -6.93 0.93 11.99
N MET A 455 -7.27 -0.30 11.56
CA MET A 455 -6.54 -1.03 10.52
C MET A 455 -6.70 -0.35 9.17
N ARG A 456 -5.68 -0.44 8.31
CA ARG A 456 -5.58 0.36 7.09
C ARG A 456 -5.22 -0.46 5.85
N GLN A 457 -5.62 0.09 4.72
CA GLN A 457 -5.20 -0.34 3.39
C GLN A 457 -3.75 0.09 3.13
N TRP A 458 -3.02 -0.68 2.32
CA TRP A 458 -1.71 -0.28 1.81
C TRP A 458 -1.75 1.15 1.23
N GLY A 459 -0.69 1.93 1.47
CA GLY A 459 -0.60 3.33 1.03
C GLY A 459 -1.22 4.38 1.97
N ARG A 460 -1.88 3.96 3.06
CA ARG A 460 -2.62 4.85 3.97
C ARG A 460 -2.04 4.93 5.39
N HIS A 461 -0.83 4.39 5.58
CA HIS A 461 -0.22 4.19 6.89
C HIS A 461 0.64 5.39 7.30
N ALA A 462 0.06 6.30 8.07
CA ALA A 462 0.82 7.28 8.85
C ALA A 462 1.56 6.57 9.99
N THR A 463 2.88 6.77 10.09
CA THR A 463 3.75 6.02 11.02
C THR A 463 4.44 6.88 12.09
N LEU A 464 4.01 8.13 12.25
CA LEU A 464 4.50 9.08 13.25
C LEU A 464 3.33 9.80 13.90
N PHE A 465 3.41 10.08 15.19
CA PHE A 465 2.53 11.06 15.83
C PHE A 465 3.08 12.48 15.67
N VAL A 466 4.40 12.63 15.76
CA VAL A 466 5.14 13.89 15.67
C VAL A 466 6.00 13.92 14.41
N GLY A 467 5.56 14.72 13.43
CA GLY A 467 6.17 14.82 12.11
C GLY A 467 5.23 14.32 11.02
N LEU A 468 5.79 14.01 9.85
CA LEU A 468 5.06 13.48 8.69
C LEU A 468 5.88 12.34 8.09
N ARG A 469 5.34 11.12 8.16
CA ARG A 469 5.95 9.94 7.55
C ARG A 469 4.90 8.91 7.22
N HIS A 470 5.05 8.31 6.06
CA HIS A 470 4.23 7.21 5.59
C HIS A 470 5.07 5.97 5.37
N PHE A 471 4.45 4.81 5.58
CA PHE A 471 5.16 3.55 5.37
C PHE A 471 5.56 3.35 3.90
N ASP A 472 4.77 3.87 2.95
CA ASP A 472 5.01 3.80 1.50
C ASP A 472 5.68 5.05 0.91
N ASP A 473 6.24 5.94 1.75
CA ASP A 473 7.04 7.07 1.28
C ASP A 473 8.15 6.59 0.34
N ALA A 474 8.24 7.21 -0.84
CA ALA A 474 9.15 6.79 -1.90
C ALA A 474 10.63 6.85 -1.47
N ASP A 475 10.97 7.80 -0.59
CA ASP A 475 12.33 8.08 -0.13
C ASP A 475 12.55 7.66 1.32
N LEU A 476 11.67 6.84 1.89
CA LEU A 476 11.66 6.52 3.32
C LEU A 476 13.03 6.03 3.82
N ILE A 477 13.68 5.13 3.09
CA ILE A 477 14.99 4.60 3.47
C ILE A 477 16.08 5.66 3.24
N GLU A 478 16.04 6.38 2.12
CA GLU A 478 16.98 7.45 1.79
C GLU A 478 17.01 8.54 2.87
N ARG A 479 15.85 8.85 3.44
CA ARG A 479 15.69 9.88 4.48
C ARG A 479 16.46 9.57 5.76
N TYR A 480 16.53 8.29 6.16
CA TYR A 480 17.09 7.89 7.46
C TYR A 480 18.36 7.05 7.38
N PHE A 481 18.75 6.54 6.20
CA PHE A 481 19.88 5.64 6.08
C PHE A 481 20.79 6.01 4.90
N VAL A 482 22.03 5.55 4.99
CA VAL A 482 23.04 5.59 3.92
C VAL A 482 23.70 4.22 3.80
N SER A 483 24.18 3.89 2.61
CA SER A 483 25.01 2.71 2.42
C SER A 483 26.31 2.84 3.23
N THR A 484 26.80 1.73 3.78
CA THR A 484 28.12 1.67 4.41
C THR A 484 29.26 1.55 3.39
N GLY A 485 28.95 1.36 2.10
CA GLY A 485 29.93 1.14 1.04
C GLY A 485 30.58 -0.24 1.05
N ASN A 486 30.14 -1.13 1.95
CA ASN A 486 30.53 -2.53 1.98
C ASN A 486 29.58 -3.32 1.07
N ASP A 487 29.89 -3.36 -0.22
CA ASP A 487 29.26 -4.27 -1.19
C ASP A 487 29.99 -5.61 -1.26
#